data_AF-A0A3M6XJL2-F1
#
_entry.id   AF-A0A3M6XJL2-F1
#
_cell.length_a   1.000
_cell.length_b   1.000
_cell.length_c   1.000
_cell.angle_alpha   90.00
_cell.angle_beta   90.00
_cell.angle_gamma   90.00
#
_symmetry.space_group_name_H-M   'P 1'
#
loop_
_entity.id
_entity.type
_entity.pdbx_description
1 polymer ?
#
loop_
_entity_poly.entity_id
_entity_poly.type
_entity_poly.pdbx_seq_one_letter_code
_entity_poly.pdbx_strand_id
1 'polypeptide(L)'
;MCRRGEEGAARQAALDALRHGGADVEPKLMRFMGRPQEPTPKARMLSFMAKVYPSAFPDNPPFDRHDWYVQRQMSDGSTKEVRYVIDYYSGPPEPTGEPVFYLDVRPAVDGPTSACERMMRWGGDVWYRASGGSVREELARQKAASARS
;
A
#
# COMPACT_ATOMS: atom_id res chain seq x y z
N MET A 1 -3.85 4.49 7.09
CA MET A 1 -4.11 3.37 8.01
C MET A 1 -4.76 3.91 9.26
N CYS A 2 -6.09 3.95 9.28
CA CYS A 2 -6.83 4.07 10.54
C CYS A 2 -6.71 2.74 11.27
N ARG A 3 -6.39 2.77 12.57
CA ARG A 3 -6.21 1.59 13.44
C ARG A 3 -7.33 0.54 13.27
N ARG A 4 -8.57 1.01 13.02
CA ARG A 4 -9.74 0.16 12.82
C ARG A 4 -9.78 -0.59 11.46
N GLY A 5 -9.14 -0.06 10.43
CA GLY A 5 -9.00 -0.73 9.14
C GLY A 5 -8.02 -1.92 9.17
N GLU A 6 -7.02 -1.85 10.06
CA GLU A 6 -6.13 -2.98 10.38
C GLU A 6 -6.76 -3.97 11.36
N GLU A 7 -7.43 -3.47 12.41
CA GLU A 7 -8.22 -4.31 13.33
C GLU A 7 -9.34 -5.06 12.58
N GLY A 8 -9.92 -4.41 11.57
CA GLY A 8 -10.86 -5.01 10.63
C GLY A 8 -10.18 -5.96 9.64
N ALA A 9 -8.90 -5.80 9.29
CA ALA A 9 -8.24 -6.65 8.31
C ALA A 9 -8.08 -8.09 8.79
N ALA A 10 -7.76 -8.31 10.07
CA ALA A 10 -7.72 -9.66 10.65
C ALA A 10 -9.12 -10.30 10.72
N ARG A 11 -10.14 -9.52 11.09
CA ARG A 11 -11.54 -9.97 11.07
C ARG A 11 -12.04 -10.21 9.65
N GLN A 12 -11.65 -9.37 8.70
CA GLN A 12 -11.99 -9.49 7.28
C GLN A 12 -11.32 -10.72 6.69
N ALA A 13 -10.03 -10.94 6.99
CA ALA A 13 -9.29 -12.13 6.60
C ALA A 13 -9.89 -13.40 7.21
N ALA A 14 -10.33 -13.35 8.47
CA ALA A 14 -11.04 -14.47 9.12
C ALA A 14 -12.43 -14.71 8.50
N LEU A 15 -13.20 -13.66 8.21
CA LEU A 15 -14.49 -13.75 7.53
C LEU A 15 -14.34 -14.24 6.09
N ASP A 16 -13.28 -13.82 5.40
CA ASP A 16 -12.95 -14.30 4.08
C ASP A 16 -12.51 -15.77 4.17
N ALA A 17 -11.66 -16.17 5.11
CA ALA A 17 -11.31 -17.58 5.33
C ALA A 17 -12.54 -18.47 5.59
N LEU A 18 -13.51 -17.97 6.35
CA LEU A 18 -14.79 -18.65 6.59
C LEU A 18 -15.67 -18.71 5.33
N ARG A 19 -15.71 -17.63 4.53
CA ARG A 19 -16.44 -17.58 3.25
C ARG A 19 -15.86 -18.51 2.19
N HIS A 20 -14.55 -18.71 2.19
CA HIS A 20 -13.82 -19.53 1.21
C HIS A 20 -13.67 -20.99 1.66
N GLY A 21 -14.34 -21.42 2.74
CA GLY A 21 -14.50 -22.84 3.09
C GLY A 21 -13.20 -23.59 3.34
N GLY A 22 -12.17 -22.93 3.87
CA GLY A 22 -10.86 -23.56 4.12
C GLY A 22 -10.05 -23.89 2.86
N ALA A 23 -10.48 -23.46 1.67
CA ALA A 23 -9.59 -23.40 0.53
C ALA A 23 -8.62 -22.25 0.78
N ASP A 24 -7.37 -22.58 1.10
CA ASP A 24 -6.27 -21.64 1.12
C ASP A 24 -6.09 -21.15 -0.31
N VAL A 25 -6.78 -20.07 -0.67
CA VAL A 25 -6.70 -19.52 -2.02
C VAL A 25 -5.43 -18.69 -2.10
N GLU A 26 -4.31 -19.39 -2.06
CA GLU A 26 -3.00 -18.79 -2.08
C GLU A 26 -2.83 -17.98 -3.37
N PRO A 27 -2.42 -16.71 -3.28
CA PRO A 27 -2.14 -15.91 -4.45
C PRO A 27 -1.00 -16.54 -5.25
N LYS A 28 -1.22 -16.78 -6.54
CA LYS A 28 -0.22 -17.41 -7.42
C LYS A 28 0.59 -16.36 -8.15
N LEU A 29 1.91 -16.46 -8.09
CA LEU A 29 2.80 -15.64 -8.92
C LEU A 29 2.71 -16.15 -10.36
N MET A 30 2.21 -15.31 -11.25
CA MET A 30 2.08 -15.62 -12.67
C MET A 30 3.35 -15.28 -13.44
N ARG A 31 3.86 -14.06 -13.24
CA ARG A 31 5.02 -13.55 -14.00
C ARG A 31 5.86 -12.59 -13.17
N PHE A 32 7.17 -12.68 -13.36
CA PHE A 32 8.15 -11.74 -12.84
C PHE A 32 8.86 -11.09 -14.04
N MET A 33 8.75 -9.78 -14.18
CA MET A 33 9.35 -9.04 -15.30
C MET A 33 10.11 -7.82 -14.79
N GLY A 34 11.42 -7.76 -15.07
CA GLY A 34 12.23 -6.56 -14.86
C GLY A 34 11.89 -5.50 -15.91
N ARG A 35 11.69 -4.25 -15.46
CA ARG A 35 11.41 -3.09 -16.33
C ARG A 35 12.28 -1.89 -15.95
N PRO A 36 13.62 -2.02 -15.96
CA PRO A 36 14.52 -0.97 -15.49
C PRO A 36 14.46 0.31 -16.35
N GLN A 37 14.10 0.19 -17.64
CA GLN A 37 14.06 1.32 -18.57
C GLN A 37 12.76 2.14 -18.48
N GLU A 38 11.77 1.66 -17.73
CA GLU A 38 10.47 2.33 -17.64
C GLU A 38 10.26 2.87 -16.22
N PRO A 39 10.38 4.18 -15.98
CA PRO A 39 10.10 4.73 -14.67
C PRO A 39 8.60 4.71 -14.37
N THR A 40 8.23 4.38 -13.12
CA THR A 40 6.83 4.40 -12.68
C THR A 40 6.27 5.83 -12.71
N PRO A 41 4.94 6.01 -12.81
CA PRO A 41 4.33 7.35 -12.72
C PRO A 41 4.73 8.11 -11.45
N LYS A 42 4.86 7.42 -10.30
CA LYS A 42 5.37 8.02 -9.06
C LYS A 42 6.84 8.42 -9.18
N ALA A 43 7.70 7.56 -9.73
CA ALA A 43 9.10 7.90 -9.95
C ALA A 43 9.25 9.13 -10.85
N ARG A 44 8.48 9.20 -11.96
CA ARG A 44 8.44 10.38 -12.84
C ARG A 44 8.02 11.64 -12.10
N MET A 45 7.01 11.56 -11.25
CA MET A 45 6.54 12.69 -10.45
C MET A 45 7.58 13.13 -9.41
N LEU A 46 8.23 12.18 -8.71
CA LEU A 46 9.30 12.48 -7.75
C LEU A 46 10.51 13.12 -8.43
N SER A 47 10.96 12.59 -9.58
CA SER A 47 12.05 13.19 -10.35
C SER A 47 11.68 14.58 -10.85
N PHE A 48 10.42 14.84 -11.22
CA PHE A 48 9.96 16.18 -11.56
C PHE A 48 10.00 17.12 -10.35
N MET A 49 9.54 16.68 -9.18
CA MET A 49 9.58 17.47 -7.95
C MET A 49 11.02 17.75 -7.48
N ALA A 50 11.94 16.78 -7.62
CA ALA A 50 13.37 16.99 -7.36
C ALA A 50 13.96 18.06 -8.28
N LYS A 51 13.53 18.11 -9.55
CA LYS A 51 13.96 19.17 -10.50
C LYS A 51 13.40 20.55 -10.14
N VAL A 52 12.14 20.63 -9.70
CA VAL A 52 11.48 21.90 -9.38
C VAL A 52 11.88 22.42 -8.00
N TYR A 53 12.09 21.54 -7.03
CA TYR A 53 12.35 21.89 -5.64
C TYR A 53 13.36 20.94 -4.99
N PRO A 54 14.65 21.02 -5.39
CA PRO A 54 15.69 20.09 -4.97
C PRO A 54 15.99 20.14 -3.46
N SER A 55 15.68 21.25 -2.79
CA SER A 55 15.91 21.39 -1.35
C SER A 55 14.98 20.53 -0.48
N ALA A 56 13.81 20.13 -0.99
CA ALA A 56 12.90 19.25 -0.26
C ALA A 56 12.76 17.85 -0.87
N PHE A 57 13.16 17.66 -2.12
CA PHE A 57 13.06 16.37 -2.81
C PHE A 57 14.43 15.93 -3.33
N PRO A 58 15.01 14.84 -2.77
CA PRO A 58 16.23 14.27 -3.30
C PRO A 58 15.99 13.61 -4.66
N ASP A 59 16.93 13.77 -5.60
CA ASP A 59 16.92 13.07 -6.87
C ASP A 59 17.41 11.62 -6.68
N ASN A 60 16.49 10.76 -6.26
CA ASN A 60 16.75 9.35 -5.98
C ASN A 60 15.78 8.47 -6.77
N PRO A 61 15.98 8.31 -8.09
CA PRO A 61 15.17 7.41 -8.89
C PRO A 61 15.43 5.94 -8.51
N PRO A 62 14.45 5.04 -8.71
CA PRO A 62 14.68 3.63 -8.44
C PRO A 62 15.73 3.07 -9.40
N PHE A 63 16.73 2.37 -8.87
CA PHE A 63 17.82 1.80 -9.68
C PHE A 63 17.45 0.43 -10.25
N ASP A 64 16.48 -0.23 -9.63
CA ASP A 64 15.96 -1.51 -10.10
C ASP A 64 14.42 -1.53 -9.94
N ARG A 65 13.71 -1.80 -11.04
CA ARG A 65 12.24 -1.85 -11.07
C ARG A 65 11.80 -3.20 -11.58
N HIS A 66 10.91 -3.81 -10.81
CA HIS A 66 10.30 -5.10 -11.15
C HIS A 66 8.78 -5.05 -11.08
N ASP A 67 8.13 -5.69 -12.05
CA ASP A 67 6.69 -5.90 -12.08
C ASP A 67 6.38 -7.38 -11.77
N TRP A 68 5.55 -7.62 -10.75
CA TRP A 68 5.03 -8.95 -10.40
C TRP A 68 3.57 -9.03 -10.81
N TYR A 69 3.20 -10.06 -11.56
CA TYR A 69 1.81 -10.34 -11.89
C TYR A 69 1.32 -11.46 -11.01
N VAL A 70 0.35 -11.17 -10.15
CA VAL A 70 -0.18 -12.11 -9.16
C VAL A 70 -1.63 -12.39 -9.48
N GLN A 71 -1.98 -13.66 -9.67
CA GLN A 71 -3.35 -14.10 -9.79
C GLN A 71 -3.97 -14.16 -8.40
N ARG A 72 -5.03 -13.37 -8.20
CA ARG A 72 -5.86 -13.39 -7.00
C ARG A 72 -7.23 -13.96 -7.35
N GLN A 73 -7.79 -14.75 -6.46
CA GLN A 73 -9.21 -15.05 -6.55
C GLN A 73 -10.02 -14.00 -5.80
N MET A 74 -11.15 -13.64 -6.40
CA MET A 74 -12.08 -12.66 -5.88
C MET A 74 -13.21 -13.39 -5.13
N SER A 75 -13.94 -12.65 -4.29
CA SER A 75 -15.02 -13.22 -3.46
C SER A 75 -16.20 -13.80 -4.24
N ASP A 76 -16.29 -13.52 -5.54
CA ASP A 76 -17.29 -14.07 -6.48
C ASP A 76 -16.84 -15.36 -7.17
N GLY A 77 -15.65 -15.88 -6.84
CA GLY A 77 -15.05 -17.08 -7.46
C GLY A 77 -14.32 -16.81 -8.77
N SER A 78 -14.26 -15.56 -9.25
CA SER A 78 -13.47 -15.19 -10.42
C SER A 78 -11.98 -15.03 -10.10
N THR A 79 -11.12 -15.21 -11.11
CA THR A 79 -9.68 -14.93 -10.97
C THR A 79 -9.32 -13.61 -11.64
N LYS A 80 -8.50 -12.81 -10.97
CA LYS A 80 -8.02 -11.52 -11.45
C LYS A 80 -6.51 -11.45 -11.37
N GLU A 81 -5.87 -11.08 -12.47
CA GLU A 81 -4.46 -10.76 -12.47
C GLU A 81 -4.26 -9.34 -11.94
N VAL A 82 -3.47 -9.22 -10.88
CA VAL A 82 -3.11 -7.94 -10.27
C VAL A 82 -1.61 -7.75 -10.42
N ARG A 83 -1.23 -6.66 -11.08
CA ARG A 83 0.16 -6.26 -11.20
C ARG A 83 0.61 -5.52 -9.95
N TYR A 84 1.79 -5.86 -9.44
CA TYR A 84 2.52 -5.18 -8.38
C TYR A 84 3.79 -4.60 -8.98
N VAL A 85 4.20 -3.45 -8.48
CA VAL A 85 5.47 -2.81 -8.80
C VAL A 85 6.33 -2.82 -7.55
N ILE A 86 7.59 -3.21 -7.73
CA ILE A 86 8.63 -3.20 -6.73
C ILE A 86 9.71 -2.25 -7.24
N ASP A 87 9.88 -1.13 -6.55
CA ASP A 87 10.91 -0.15 -6.83
C ASP A 87 11.99 -0.26 -5.74
N TYR A 88 13.25 -0.46 -6.15
CA TYR A 88 14.41 -0.46 -5.28
C TYR A 88 15.08 0.92 -5.28
N TYR A 89 15.23 1.51 -4.10
CA TYR A 89 15.83 2.82 -3.90
C TYR A 89 17.11 2.71 -3.08
N SER A 90 18.10 3.54 -3.39
CA SER A 90 19.32 3.65 -2.60
C SER A 90 19.06 4.48 -1.35
N GLY A 91 19.62 4.06 -0.22
CA GLY A 91 19.64 4.81 1.03
C GLY A 91 20.99 5.47 1.30
N PRO A 92 21.03 6.42 2.24
CA PRO A 92 22.30 6.93 2.75
C PRO A 92 23.13 5.77 3.34
N PRO A 93 24.46 5.75 3.13
CA PRO A 93 25.31 4.71 3.69
C PRO A 93 25.23 4.68 5.21
N GLU A 94 25.21 3.49 5.80
CA GLU A 94 25.39 3.31 7.24
C GLU A 94 26.81 3.75 7.64
N PRO A 95 27.05 4.12 8.91
CA PRO A 95 28.39 4.47 9.43
C PRO A 95 29.42 3.34 9.25
N THR A 96 28.95 2.10 9.10
CA THR A 96 29.76 0.90 8.81
C THR A 96 30.16 0.77 7.34
N GLY A 97 29.66 1.64 6.45
CA GLY A 97 29.97 1.64 5.02
C GLY A 97 29.13 0.67 4.18
N GLU A 98 28.15 0.00 4.79
CA GLU A 98 27.27 -0.92 4.08
C GLU A 98 26.22 -0.15 3.25
N PRO A 99 25.98 -0.56 1.99
CA PRO A 99 24.95 0.05 1.16
C PRO A 99 23.56 -0.30 1.69
N VAL A 100 22.78 0.72 2.03
CA VAL A 100 21.38 0.57 2.43
C VAL A 100 20.48 0.70 1.21
N PHE A 101 19.44 -0.12 1.14
CA PHE A 101 18.41 -0.02 0.12
C PHE A 101 17.01 -0.12 0.74
N TYR A 102 16.05 0.57 0.12
CA TYR A 102 14.65 0.56 0.51
C TYR A 102 13.80 -0.02 -0.61
N LEU A 103 12.79 -0.82 -0.26
CA LEU A 103 11.82 -1.35 -1.21
C LEU A 103 10.47 -0.64 -1.06
N ASP A 104 9.95 -0.15 -2.17
CA ASP A 104 8.56 0.28 -2.29
C ASP A 104 7.78 -0.80 -3.07
N VAL A 105 6.99 -1.59 -2.36
CA VAL A 105 6.12 -2.64 -2.92
C VAL A 105 4.69 -2.15 -2.93
N ARG A 106 4.08 -2.06 -4.10
CA ARG A 106 2.72 -1.52 -4.25
C ARG A 106 1.99 -2.14 -5.45
N PRO A 107 0.65 -2.28 -5.40
CA PRO A 107 -0.09 -2.65 -6.60
C PRO A 107 0.09 -1.57 -7.67
N ALA A 108 0.18 -1.95 -8.92
CA ALA A 108 0.32 -1.03 -10.04
C ALA A 108 -1.01 -0.30 -10.32
N VAL A 109 -0.95 0.97 -10.73
CA VAL A 109 -2.13 1.78 -11.05
C VAL A 109 -2.34 1.74 -12.56
N ASP A 110 -2.85 0.62 -13.05
CA ASP A 110 -2.86 0.29 -14.48
C ASP A 110 -4.15 0.67 -15.19
N GLY A 111 -5.15 1.11 -14.43
CA GLY A 111 -6.46 1.44 -14.97
C GLY A 111 -7.24 2.40 -14.07
N PRO A 112 -8.29 3.02 -14.64
CA PRO A 112 -9.10 4.02 -13.94
C PRO A 112 -9.77 3.44 -12.68
N THR A 113 -10.19 2.18 -12.71
CA THR A 113 -10.80 1.51 -11.55
C THR A 113 -9.83 1.36 -10.39
N SER A 114 -8.60 0.89 -10.64
CA SER A 114 -7.60 0.69 -9.58
C SER A 114 -7.00 1.99 -9.06
N ALA A 115 -7.06 3.06 -9.86
CA ALA A 115 -6.78 4.43 -9.43
C ALA A 115 -7.90 4.98 -8.54
N CYS A 116 -9.16 4.81 -8.97
CA CYS A 116 -10.35 5.28 -8.27
C CYS A 116 -10.52 4.59 -6.92
N GLU A 117 -10.41 3.26 -6.86
CA GLU A 117 -10.46 2.49 -5.61
C GLU A 117 -9.44 3.01 -4.59
N ARG A 118 -8.24 3.38 -5.05
CA ARG A 118 -7.20 3.96 -4.19
C ARG A 118 -7.48 5.38 -3.78
N MET A 119 -7.98 6.21 -4.69
CA MET A 119 -8.35 7.59 -4.38
C MET A 119 -9.51 7.62 -3.38
N MET A 120 -10.52 6.76 -3.56
CA MET A 120 -11.63 6.61 -2.61
C MET A 120 -11.14 6.12 -1.24
N ARG A 121 -10.25 5.12 -1.22
CA ARG A 121 -9.69 4.61 0.04
C ARG A 121 -8.87 5.68 0.77
N TRP A 122 -8.01 6.40 0.07
CA TRP A 122 -7.21 7.48 0.65
C TRP A 122 -8.06 8.66 1.09
N GLY A 123 -9.01 9.09 0.26
CA GLY A 123 -9.93 10.18 0.55
C GLY A 123 -10.82 9.90 1.76
N GLY A 124 -11.33 8.66 1.89
CA GLY A 124 -12.07 8.23 3.07
C GLY A 124 -11.22 8.25 4.35
N ASP A 125 -9.97 7.80 4.29
CA ASP A 125 -9.02 7.84 5.41
C ASP A 125 -8.71 9.29 5.84
N VAL A 126 -8.46 10.18 4.88
CA VAL A 126 -8.19 11.60 5.14
C VAL A 126 -9.41 12.27 5.75
N TRP A 127 -10.61 12.04 5.19
CA TRP A 127 -11.85 12.59 5.71
C TRP A 127 -12.18 12.09 7.12
N TYR A 128 -11.97 10.80 7.41
CA TYR A 128 -12.19 10.25 8.75
C TYR A 128 -11.30 10.90 9.81
N ARG A 129 -10.02 11.12 9.48
CA ARG A 129 -9.06 11.80 10.36
C ARG A 129 -9.40 13.28 10.51
N ALA A 130 -9.68 13.97 9.41
CA ALA A 130 -10.01 15.39 9.42
C ALA A 130 -11.33 15.69 10.14
N SER A 131 -12.33 14.81 10.00
CA SER A 131 -13.64 14.96 10.66
C SER A 131 -13.61 14.65 12.16
N GLY A 132 -12.45 14.30 12.75
CA GLY A 132 -12.33 14.01 14.19
C GLY A 132 -12.89 12.63 14.61
N GLY A 133 -13.02 11.70 13.66
CA GLY A 133 -13.51 10.34 13.94
C GLY A 133 -12.68 9.61 14.99
N SER A 134 -11.36 9.75 14.93
CA SER A 134 -10.43 9.16 15.92
C SER A 134 -10.64 9.73 17.34
N VAL A 135 -10.88 11.05 17.45
CA VAL A 135 -11.03 11.73 18.74
C VAL A 135 -12.36 11.36 19.40
N ARG A 136 -13.44 11.29 18.63
CA ARG A 136 -14.76 10.83 19.15
C ARG A 136 -14.70 9.40 19.68
N GLU A 137 -13.96 8.53 18.98
CA GLU A 137 -13.79 7.14 19.37
C GLU A 137 -12.96 6.99 20.65
N GLU A 138 -11.91 7.78 20.79
CA GLU A 138 -11.06 7.81 21.98
C GLU A 138 -11.82 8.36 23.20
N LEU A 139 -12.58 9.44 23.03
CA LEU A 139 -13.50 9.96 24.05
C LEU A 139 -14.54 8.91 24.47
N ALA A 140 -15.13 8.18 23.53
CA ALA A 140 -16.08 7.12 23.83
C ALA A 140 -15.44 5.97 24.65
N ARG A 141 -14.19 5.58 24.33
CA ARG A 141 -13.44 4.58 25.10
C ARG A 141 -13.13 5.05 26.51
N GLN A 142 -12.69 6.30 26.69
CA GLN A 142 -12.42 6.89 28.00
C GLN A 142 -13.70 6.94 28.85
N LYS A 143 -14.82 7.36 28.26
CA LYS A 143 -16.12 7.41 28.93
C LYS A 143 -16.60 6.01 29.37
N ALA A 144 -16.40 5.00 28.53
CA ALA A 144 -16.73 3.61 28.87
C ALA A 144 -15.80 3.01 29.93
N ALA A 145 -14.52 3.40 29.98
CA ALA A 145 -13.58 2.98 31.01
C ALA A 145 -13.93 3.61 32.37
N SER A 146 -14.24 4.91 32.39
CA SER A 146 -14.67 5.64 33.59
C SER A 146 -16.02 5.15 34.14
N ALA A 147 -16.91 4.62 33.30
CA ALA A 147 -18.18 4.05 33.74
C ALA A 147 -18.06 2.64 34.35
N ARG A 148 -16.87 2.02 34.29
CA ARG A 148 -16.60 0.67 34.82
C ARG A 148 -15.70 0.68 36.06
N SER A 149 -15.22 1.85 36.49
CA SER A 149 -14.53 2.07 37.78
C SER A 149 -15.47 2.66 38.80
#